data_AF-A0A2S8EYR4-F1
#
_entry.id   AF-A0A2S8EYR4-F1
#
_cell.length_a   1.000
_cell.length_b   1.000
_cell.length_c   1.000
_cell.angle_alpha   90.00
_cell.angle_beta   90.00
_cell.angle_gamma   90.00
#
_symmetry.space_group_name_H-M   'P 1'
#
loop_
_entity.id
_entity.type
_entity.pdbx_description
1 polymer ?
#
loop_
_entity_poly.entity_id
_entity_poly.type
_entity_poly.pdbx_seq_one_letter_code
_entity_poly.pdbx_strand_id
1 'polypeptide(L)'
;MKFSFRLAELLNHSPDPKKRPGTIKAICDFTGLDRHQVSSLLKNEAKYIPLSALAQVCDFLIKHGYAEANQLPGALFAVEPENFWELLARRKRVEMCLGIRADENWAEGAWVVASDTILQGQLLTGISTLGGTAKYRQQDLSRDMVSLSGDGYLMRDTPIPQPEDLFQTLVWAPGQADDEEVHRRGHEVYSSFQAVDGDKALISLGSIRSNPVIELGLASAFNTEPFISQDEVEDPSQRAIPIYLRHREKNAQFPGSCCGGDQLSKSYAPETPGFYYEKEDGSWGCCKWDETTYEPAYLIYVYHESQGRLEMMLGGYSGRGTRLLAKTLSSRPEEFWPPVYTGNGTQIGAYVIQYELKKQKKARSVLVADYSATTKIIPIDPKAIQRRLTV
;
A
#
# COMPACT_ATOMS: atom_id res chain seq x y z
N MET A 1 -6.99 -8.35 19.14
CA MET A 1 -5.91 -9.25 18.68
C MET A 1 -6.45 -10.44 17.89
N LYS A 2 -6.33 -10.37 16.56
CA LYS A 2 -6.56 -11.49 15.63
C LYS A 2 -5.20 -12.00 15.16
N PHE A 3 -5.02 -13.31 15.11
CA PHE A 3 -3.74 -13.92 14.71
C PHE A 3 -3.76 -14.30 13.23
N SER A 4 -2.65 -14.10 12.54
CA SER A 4 -2.40 -14.57 11.18
C SER A 4 -1.34 -15.67 11.16
N PHE A 5 -1.44 -16.57 10.19
CA PHE A 5 -0.51 -17.67 9.96
C PHE A 5 0.49 -17.33 8.84
N ARG A 6 1.78 -17.24 9.16
CA ARG A 6 2.87 -16.71 8.31
C ARG A 6 3.63 -17.79 7.52
N LEU A 7 2.97 -18.89 7.17
CA LEU A 7 3.64 -19.99 6.48
C LEU A 7 4.19 -19.57 5.11
N ALA A 8 3.46 -18.74 4.37
CA ALA A 8 3.92 -18.29 3.06
C ALA A 8 5.17 -17.42 3.18
N GLU A 9 5.24 -16.56 4.19
CA GLU A 9 6.42 -15.75 4.46
C GLU A 9 7.66 -16.59 4.79
N LEU A 10 7.57 -17.53 5.72
CA LEU A 10 8.73 -18.37 6.10
C LEU A 10 9.28 -19.23 4.96
N LEU A 11 8.41 -19.57 4.01
CA LEU A 11 8.77 -20.36 2.83
C LEU A 11 9.22 -19.51 1.64
N ASN A 12 9.19 -18.18 1.77
CA ASN A 12 9.38 -17.24 0.65
C ASN A 12 8.45 -17.57 -0.53
N HIS A 13 7.21 -17.94 -0.19
CA HIS A 13 6.22 -18.37 -1.16
C HIS A 13 5.55 -17.15 -1.78
N SER A 14 5.94 -16.82 -3.01
CA SER A 14 5.25 -15.85 -3.86
C SER A 14 4.30 -16.57 -4.83
N PRO A 15 2.98 -16.32 -4.79
CA PRO A 15 2.04 -16.89 -5.75
C PRO A 15 2.25 -16.21 -7.10
N ASP A 16 3.10 -16.79 -7.94
CA ASP A 16 3.21 -16.45 -9.36
C ASP A 16 2.29 -17.38 -10.16
N PRO A 17 1.24 -16.88 -10.82
CA PRO A 17 0.33 -17.69 -11.64
C PRO A 17 1.04 -18.48 -12.75
N LYS A 18 2.21 -18.00 -13.20
CA LYS A 18 2.98 -18.57 -14.31
C LYS A 18 4.01 -19.61 -13.86
N LYS A 19 4.36 -19.67 -12.57
CA LYS A 19 5.28 -20.68 -12.02
C LYS A 19 4.52 -21.66 -11.13
N ARG A 20 4.49 -22.94 -11.51
CA ARG A 20 3.94 -23.99 -10.64
C ARG A 20 4.84 -24.14 -9.40
N PRO A 21 4.39 -23.78 -8.20
CA PRO A 21 5.22 -23.92 -7.01
C PRO A 21 5.20 -25.38 -6.58
N GLY A 22 6.34 -26.08 -6.69
CA GLY A 22 6.52 -27.42 -6.13
C GLY A 22 6.35 -27.49 -4.61
N THR A 23 6.34 -26.31 -3.95
CA THR A 23 6.25 -26.12 -2.50
C THR A 23 5.04 -26.80 -1.87
N ILE A 24 3.83 -26.67 -2.46
CA ILE A 24 2.62 -27.29 -1.89
C ILE A 24 2.78 -28.81 -1.86
N LYS A 25 3.27 -29.40 -2.96
CA LYS A 25 3.49 -30.85 -3.05
C LYS A 25 4.53 -31.30 -2.03
N ALA A 26 5.65 -30.60 -1.91
CA ALA A 26 6.69 -30.91 -0.95
C ALA A 26 6.18 -30.91 0.51
N ILE A 27 5.34 -29.94 0.86
CA ILE A 27 4.70 -29.88 2.19
C ILE A 27 3.75 -31.07 2.38
N CYS A 28 2.89 -31.36 1.39
CA CYS A 28 1.95 -32.49 1.47
C CYS A 28 2.70 -33.82 1.64
N ASP A 29 3.73 -34.06 0.84
CA ASP A 29 4.52 -35.30 0.86
C ASP A 29 5.26 -35.50 2.19
N PHE A 30 5.70 -34.42 2.84
CA PHE A 30 6.40 -34.48 4.12
C PHE A 30 5.45 -34.55 5.34
N THR A 31 4.43 -33.71 5.35
CA THR A 31 3.55 -33.51 6.52
C THR A 31 2.34 -34.45 6.53
N GLY A 32 2.00 -35.05 5.38
CA GLY A 32 0.78 -35.83 5.19
C GLY A 32 -0.50 -34.99 5.15
N LEU A 33 -0.39 -33.66 5.15
CA LEU A 33 -1.54 -32.75 5.05
C LEU A 33 -2.14 -32.78 3.64
N ASP A 34 -3.46 -32.57 3.58
CA ASP A 34 -4.14 -32.48 2.30
C ASP A 34 -3.79 -31.16 1.56
N ARG A 35 -3.85 -31.21 0.23
CA ARG A 35 -3.47 -30.09 -0.63
C ARG A 35 -4.30 -28.83 -0.38
N HIS A 36 -5.58 -28.98 -0.06
CA HIS A 36 -6.46 -27.85 0.20
C HIS A 36 -6.12 -27.19 1.52
N GLN A 37 -5.85 -27.97 2.57
CA GLN A 37 -5.41 -27.46 3.87
C GLN A 37 -4.07 -26.72 3.76
N VAL A 38 -3.07 -27.26 3.06
CA VAL A 38 -1.80 -26.56 2.82
C VAL A 38 -2.02 -25.26 2.05
N SER A 39 -2.89 -25.27 1.04
CA SER A 39 -3.25 -24.05 0.32
C SER A 39 -3.95 -23.03 1.22
N SER A 40 -4.88 -23.43 2.08
CA SER A 40 -5.56 -22.53 3.02
C SER A 40 -4.58 -21.94 4.05
N LEU A 41 -3.59 -22.71 4.49
CA LEU A 41 -2.55 -22.25 5.41
C LEU A 41 -1.64 -21.20 4.74
N LEU A 42 -1.22 -21.44 3.49
CA LEU A 42 -0.42 -20.47 2.72
C LEU A 42 -1.18 -19.16 2.45
N LYS A 43 -2.50 -19.23 2.35
CA LYS A 43 -3.38 -18.06 2.12
C LYS A 43 -3.88 -17.40 3.40
N ASN A 44 -3.49 -17.87 4.59
CA ASN A 44 -4.04 -17.40 5.86
C ASN A 44 -5.58 -17.51 5.96
N GLU A 45 -6.18 -18.51 5.32
CA GLU A 45 -7.64 -18.75 5.33
C GLU A 45 -8.05 -19.83 6.35
N ALA A 46 -7.09 -20.58 6.87
CA ALA A 46 -7.35 -21.66 7.81
C ALA A 46 -7.77 -21.11 9.18
N LYS A 47 -9.01 -21.41 9.59
CA LYS A 47 -9.53 -21.00 10.91
C LYS A 47 -8.95 -21.80 12.08
N TYR A 48 -8.53 -23.04 11.82
CA TYR A 48 -7.97 -23.93 12.81
C TYR A 48 -6.89 -24.81 12.15
N ILE A 49 -5.84 -25.12 12.91
CA ILE A 49 -4.84 -26.12 12.55
C ILE A 49 -4.70 -27.07 13.75
N PRO A 50 -4.89 -28.40 13.56
CA PRO A 50 -4.64 -29.36 14.63
C PRO A 50 -3.19 -29.27 15.12
N LEU A 51 -2.94 -29.46 16.42
CA LEU A 51 -1.58 -29.39 16.97
C LEU A 51 -0.62 -30.39 16.33
N SER A 52 -1.11 -31.58 15.94
CA SER A 52 -0.32 -32.56 15.19
C SER A 52 0.10 -32.04 13.81
N ALA A 53 -0.80 -31.37 13.09
CA ALA A 53 -0.50 -30.73 11.81
C ALA A 53 0.49 -29.57 11.98
N LEU A 54 0.32 -28.75 13.02
CA LEU A 54 1.25 -27.67 13.34
C LEU A 54 2.65 -28.21 13.63
N ALA A 55 2.76 -29.29 14.41
CA ALA A 55 4.04 -29.95 14.70
C ALA A 55 4.72 -30.44 13.41
N GLN A 56 3.98 -31.09 12.51
CA GLN A 56 4.52 -31.55 11.22
C GLN A 56 5.00 -30.38 10.34
N VAL A 57 4.28 -29.26 10.34
CA VAL A 57 4.70 -28.05 9.63
C VAL A 57 5.97 -27.47 10.25
N CYS A 58 6.08 -27.43 11.58
CA CYS A 58 7.31 -27.01 12.26
C CYS A 58 8.50 -27.93 11.89
N ASP A 59 8.30 -29.25 11.92
CA ASP A 59 9.33 -30.23 11.54
C ASP A 59 9.78 -30.05 10.08
N PHE A 60 8.83 -29.75 9.18
CA PHE A 60 9.11 -29.43 7.79
C PHE A 60 10.03 -28.21 7.67
N LEU A 61 9.69 -27.13 8.37
CA LEU A 61 10.43 -25.87 8.35
C LEU A 61 11.85 -26.04 8.90
N ILE A 62 12.01 -26.80 9.99
CA ILE A 62 13.32 -27.09 10.59
C ILE A 62 14.16 -27.95 9.62
N LYS A 63 13.58 -29.04 9.10
CA LYS A 63 14.32 -29.98 8.25
C LYS A 63 14.82 -29.35 6.95
N HIS A 64 14.06 -28.42 6.39
CA HIS A 64 14.42 -27.74 5.15
C HIS A 64 15.14 -26.41 5.38
N GLY A 65 15.43 -26.04 6.63
CA GLY A 65 16.24 -24.86 6.97
C GLY A 65 15.50 -23.53 6.83
N TYR A 66 14.16 -23.52 6.87
CA TYR A 66 13.35 -22.31 6.79
C TYR A 66 13.22 -21.58 8.14
N ALA A 67 13.37 -22.29 9.26
CA ALA A 67 13.33 -21.70 10.60
C ALA A 67 14.10 -22.56 11.60
N GLU A 68 14.60 -21.94 12.68
CA GLU A 68 15.23 -22.66 13.79
C GLU A 68 14.18 -23.21 14.77
N ALA A 69 14.52 -24.31 15.46
CA ALA A 69 13.61 -24.95 16.41
C ALA A 69 13.22 -24.05 17.60
N ASN A 70 14.08 -23.11 17.99
CA ASN A 70 13.84 -22.14 19.06
C ASN A 70 12.85 -21.02 18.67
N GLN A 71 12.58 -20.83 17.37
CA GLN A 71 11.68 -19.80 16.84
C GLN A 71 10.26 -20.32 16.65
N LEU A 72 10.08 -21.65 16.57
CA LEU A 72 8.80 -22.28 16.29
C LEU A 72 8.08 -22.72 17.57
N PRO A 73 6.74 -22.69 17.61
CA PRO A 73 5.84 -22.26 16.53
C PRO A 73 5.64 -20.74 16.47
N GLY A 74 6.30 -19.96 17.34
CA GLY A 74 6.08 -18.50 17.43
C GLY A 74 6.24 -17.76 16.11
N ALA A 75 7.24 -18.11 15.30
CA ALA A 75 7.48 -17.53 13.97
C ALA A 75 6.34 -17.75 12.97
N LEU A 76 5.50 -18.77 13.17
CA LEU A 76 4.34 -19.04 12.31
C LEU A 76 3.16 -18.13 12.60
N PHE A 77 3.14 -17.44 13.73
CA PHE A 77 2.01 -16.59 14.13
C PHE A 77 2.41 -15.12 14.12
N ALA A 78 1.56 -14.28 13.53
CA ALA A 78 1.63 -12.83 13.66
C ALA A 78 0.34 -12.29 14.27
N VAL A 79 0.41 -11.07 14.78
CA VAL A 79 -0.75 -10.29 15.18
C VAL A 79 -1.15 -9.38 14.02
N GLU A 80 -2.43 -9.41 13.66
CA GLU A 80 -2.99 -8.48 12.69
C GLU A 80 -2.93 -7.04 13.24
N PRO A 81 -2.60 -6.04 12.41
CA PRO A 81 -2.57 -4.65 12.84
C PRO A 81 -3.96 -4.21 13.29
N GLU A 82 -4.02 -3.46 14.39
CA GLU A 82 -5.31 -3.00 14.94
C GLU A 82 -5.70 -1.60 14.44
N ASN A 83 -4.75 -0.84 13.87
CA ASN A 83 -4.94 0.51 13.34
C ASN A 83 -4.03 0.79 12.12
N PHE A 84 -4.27 1.95 11.49
CA PHE A 84 -3.56 2.37 10.28
C PHE A 84 -2.04 2.43 10.45
N TRP A 85 -1.53 3.02 11.54
CA TRP A 85 -0.08 3.18 11.71
C TRP A 85 0.64 1.88 12.05
N GLU A 86 -0.03 0.97 12.77
CA GLU A 86 0.53 -0.36 13.04
C GLU A 86 0.72 -1.19 11.78
N LEU A 87 -0.10 -0.96 10.74
CA LEU A 87 0.08 -1.60 9.44
C LEU A 87 1.50 -1.37 8.90
N LEU A 88 1.99 -0.12 9.01
CA LEU A 88 3.30 0.30 8.53
C LEU A 88 4.43 0.05 9.55
N ALA A 89 4.20 0.39 10.82
CA ALA A 89 5.24 0.38 11.85
C ALA A 89 5.71 -1.03 12.25
N ARG A 90 4.89 -2.05 12.01
CA ARG A 90 5.24 -3.46 12.25
C ARG A 90 6.12 -4.05 11.15
N ARG A 91 6.25 -3.39 9.99
CA ARG A 91 7.05 -3.91 8.88
C ARG A 91 8.52 -3.82 9.24
N LYS A 92 9.28 -4.90 9.11
CA LYS A 92 10.73 -4.88 9.37
C LYS A 92 11.45 -3.95 8.42
N ARG A 93 11.09 -3.99 7.13
CA ARG A 93 11.66 -3.13 6.10
C ARG A 93 10.61 -2.20 5.53
N VAL A 94 10.90 -0.90 5.49
CA VAL A 94 10.06 0.10 4.82
C VAL A 94 10.87 0.81 3.74
N GLU A 95 10.39 0.78 2.51
CA GLU A 95 10.97 1.50 1.38
C GLU A 95 10.00 2.58 0.89
N MET A 96 10.46 3.82 0.82
CA MET A 96 9.68 4.95 0.32
C MET A 96 10.18 5.34 -1.08
N CYS A 97 9.33 5.20 -2.07
CA CYS A 97 9.62 5.50 -3.46
C CYS A 97 9.10 6.90 -3.83
N LEU A 98 9.98 7.77 -4.33
CA LEU A 98 9.67 9.15 -4.74
C LEU A 98 10.03 9.40 -6.21
N GLY A 99 9.18 10.19 -6.86
CA GLY A 99 9.41 10.71 -8.19
C GLY A 99 10.40 11.86 -8.22
N ILE A 100 11.38 11.79 -9.13
CA ILE A 100 12.32 12.88 -9.42
C ILE A 100 12.01 13.53 -10.76
N ARG A 101 12.31 14.83 -10.83
CA ARG A 101 12.16 15.67 -12.02
C ARG A 101 13.51 16.22 -12.42
N ALA A 102 13.76 16.26 -13.72
CA ALA A 102 14.89 16.97 -14.26
C ALA A 102 14.64 18.48 -14.14
N ASP A 103 15.72 19.26 -14.06
CA ASP A 103 15.66 20.72 -14.19
C ASP A 103 16.46 21.12 -15.42
N GLU A 104 15.82 21.84 -16.35
CA GLU A 104 16.46 22.32 -17.58
C GLU A 104 17.69 23.19 -17.29
N ASN A 105 17.72 23.85 -16.12
CA ASN A 105 18.81 24.73 -15.69
C ASN A 105 19.83 24.02 -14.79
N TRP A 106 19.60 22.77 -14.41
CA TRP A 106 20.51 21.96 -13.61
C TRP A 106 20.65 20.58 -14.26
N ALA A 107 21.41 20.54 -15.36
CA ALA A 107 21.53 19.38 -16.24
C ALA A 107 22.00 18.08 -15.56
N GLU A 108 22.79 18.18 -14.49
CA GLU A 108 23.27 17.03 -13.71
C GLU A 108 22.41 16.72 -12.48
N GLY A 109 21.36 17.51 -12.25
CA GLY A 109 20.54 17.41 -11.06
C GLY A 109 19.14 16.92 -11.31
N ALA A 110 18.57 16.38 -10.24
CA ALA A 110 17.17 16.07 -10.18
C ALA A 110 16.62 16.49 -8.82
N TRP A 111 15.35 16.83 -8.79
CA TRP A 111 14.69 17.30 -7.58
C TRP A 111 13.41 16.54 -7.31
N VAL A 112 13.09 16.41 -6.03
CA VAL A 112 11.82 15.87 -5.54
C VAL A 112 10.89 17.04 -5.26
N VAL A 113 9.62 16.91 -5.64
CA VAL A 113 8.63 17.96 -5.38
C VAL A 113 8.44 18.13 -3.87
N ALA A 114 8.53 19.36 -3.37
CA ALA A 114 8.42 19.65 -1.93
C ALA A 114 7.17 19.08 -1.26
N SER A 115 6.05 18.94 -1.98
CA SER A 115 4.84 18.32 -1.44
C SER A 115 5.03 16.84 -1.08
N ASP A 116 5.80 16.11 -1.89
CA ASP A 116 6.02 14.68 -1.72
C ASP A 116 7.00 14.45 -0.56
N THR A 117 8.02 15.31 -0.41
CA THR A 117 8.89 15.33 0.77
C THR A 117 8.13 15.65 2.06
N ILE A 118 7.16 16.58 2.04
CA ILE A 118 6.31 16.85 3.22
C ILE A 118 5.49 15.63 3.59
N LEU A 119 4.86 14.97 2.60
CA LEU A 119 4.09 13.75 2.82
C LEU A 119 4.97 12.62 3.36
N GLN A 120 6.18 12.46 2.81
CA GLN A 120 7.19 11.52 3.31
C GLN A 120 7.51 11.77 4.78
N GLY A 121 7.78 13.02 5.17
CA GLY A 121 8.07 13.38 6.56
C GLY A 121 6.90 13.06 7.52
N GLN A 122 5.65 13.25 7.08
CA GLN A 122 4.47 12.88 7.87
C GLN A 122 4.34 11.37 8.05
N LEU A 123 4.59 10.59 7.00
CA LEU A 123 4.60 9.12 7.07
C LEU A 123 5.68 8.63 8.03
N LEU A 124 6.91 9.15 7.93
CA LEU A 124 8.01 8.80 8.86
C LEU A 124 7.65 9.13 10.31
N THR A 125 7.02 10.28 10.54
CA THR A 125 6.54 10.67 11.87
C THR A 125 5.46 9.72 12.38
N GLY A 126 4.48 9.36 11.54
CA GLY A 126 3.41 8.44 11.90
C GLY A 126 3.92 7.03 12.21
N ILE A 127 4.83 6.51 11.38
CA ILE A 127 5.48 5.19 11.55
C ILE A 127 6.27 5.13 12.85
N SER A 128 7.13 6.12 13.11
CA SER A 128 8.00 6.14 14.30
C SER A 128 7.27 6.39 15.62
N THR A 129 6.05 6.94 15.58
CA THR A 129 5.31 7.32 16.80
C THR A 129 3.98 6.58 16.98
N LEU A 130 3.64 5.67 16.08
CA LEU A 130 2.29 5.08 15.96
C LEU A 130 1.20 6.17 15.94
N GLY A 131 1.41 7.23 15.16
CA GLY A 131 0.51 8.38 15.12
C GLY A 131 0.43 9.14 16.46
N GLY A 132 1.51 9.15 17.24
CA GLY A 132 1.58 9.76 18.57
C GLY A 132 1.03 8.89 19.71
N THR A 133 0.43 7.73 19.41
CA THR A 133 -0.15 6.85 20.44
C THR A 133 0.90 6.08 21.25
N ALA A 134 2.13 5.97 20.72
CA ALA A 134 3.23 5.27 21.38
C ALA A 134 3.53 5.79 22.80
N LYS A 135 3.34 7.10 23.04
CA LYS A 135 3.56 7.73 24.36
C LYS A 135 2.55 7.26 25.42
N TYR A 136 1.31 6.96 25.01
CA TYR A 136 0.27 6.48 25.92
C TYR A 136 0.51 5.00 26.27
N ARG A 137 0.98 4.18 25.33
CA ARG A 137 1.39 2.80 25.62
C ARG A 137 2.52 2.72 26.66
N GLN A 138 3.51 3.60 26.57
CA GLN A 138 4.58 3.67 27.58
C GLN A 138 4.04 4.07 28.96
N GLN A 139 3.03 4.96 29.03
CA GLN A 139 2.43 5.37 30.30
C GLN A 139 1.56 4.27 30.93
N ASP A 140 0.76 3.56 30.14
CA ASP A 140 -0.06 2.45 30.63
C ASP A 140 0.81 1.24 31.06
N LEU A 141 1.92 0.98 30.37
CA LEU A 141 2.87 -0.07 30.74
C LEU A 141 3.70 0.30 31.99
N SER A 142 3.93 1.60 32.23
CA SER A 142 4.69 2.07 33.40
C SER A 142 3.94 1.98 34.74
N ARG A 143 2.61 1.73 34.72
CA ARG A 143 1.81 1.67 35.96
C ARG A 143 1.51 0.28 36.48
N ASP A 144 1.48 -0.79 35.66
CA ASP A 144 0.88 -2.05 36.12
C ASP A 144 1.62 -3.38 35.84
N MET A 145 2.82 -3.45 35.25
CA MET A 145 3.41 -4.76 34.91
C MET A 145 4.93 -4.87 35.15
N VAL A 146 5.34 -4.97 36.42
CA VAL A 146 6.52 -5.76 36.78
C VAL A 146 6.05 -7.20 36.98
N SER A 147 5.82 -7.94 35.90
CA SER A 147 5.53 -9.37 36.01
C SER A 147 6.84 -10.14 36.16
N LEU A 148 7.09 -10.66 37.36
CA LEU A 148 8.14 -11.64 37.61
C LEU A 148 7.80 -12.92 36.83
N SER A 149 8.68 -13.33 35.92
CA SER A 149 8.65 -14.72 35.43
C SER A 149 9.11 -15.66 36.56
N GLY A 150 8.69 -16.93 36.52
CA GLY A 150 9.02 -17.95 37.52
C GLY A 150 10.53 -18.19 37.75
N ASP A 151 11.38 -17.66 36.87
CA ASP A 151 12.84 -17.80 36.91
C ASP A 151 13.60 -16.48 37.24
N GLY A 152 12.89 -15.43 37.69
CA GLY A 152 13.54 -14.23 38.25
C GLY A 152 14.21 -13.28 37.24
N TYR A 153 13.98 -13.45 35.94
CA TYR A 153 14.45 -12.51 34.91
C TYR A 153 13.44 -11.39 34.62
N LEU A 154 13.93 -10.15 34.56
CA LEU A 154 13.20 -8.97 34.10
C LEU A 154 12.88 -9.11 32.60
N MET A 155 11.61 -9.25 32.24
CA MET A 155 11.16 -9.05 30.86
C MET A 155 11.24 -7.56 30.53
N ARG A 156 12.08 -7.19 29.55
CA ARG A 156 12.12 -5.83 29.01
C ARG A 156 10.81 -5.56 28.26
N ASP A 157 10.33 -4.32 28.40
CA ASP A 157 9.25 -3.67 27.65
C ASP A 157 9.05 -4.27 26.26
N THR A 158 7.80 -4.60 25.92
CA THR A 158 7.46 -4.87 24.52
C THR A 158 7.80 -3.61 23.73
N PRO A 159 8.81 -3.63 22.83
CA PRO A 159 9.24 -2.43 22.14
C PRO A 159 8.08 -1.89 21.32
N ILE A 160 7.95 -0.56 21.23
CA ILE A 160 7.05 0.05 20.25
C ILE A 160 7.46 -0.50 18.88
N PRO A 161 6.53 -1.11 18.11
CA PRO A 161 6.83 -1.59 16.77
C PRO A 161 7.41 -0.45 15.94
N GLN A 162 8.59 -0.67 15.40
CA GLN A 162 9.26 0.26 14.50
C GLN A 162 10.00 -0.56 13.43
N PRO A 163 10.14 -0.03 12.20
CA PRO A 163 10.95 -0.68 11.19
C PRO A 163 12.40 -0.83 11.64
N GLU A 164 13.01 -1.96 11.25
CA GLU A 164 14.44 -2.22 11.41
C GLU A 164 15.23 -1.46 10.33
N ASP A 165 14.73 -1.49 9.09
CA ASP A 165 15.35 -0.83 7.94
C ASP A 165 14.41 0.18 7.28
N LEU A 166 14.94 1.36 6.97
CA LEU A 166 14.26 2.41 6.22
C LEU A 166 15.06 2.80 4.98
N PHE A 167 14.45 2.67 3.81
CA PHE A 167 15.05 3.01 2.53
C PHE A 167 14.30 4.12 1.82
N GLN A 168 15.03 4.93 1.06
CA GLN A 168 14.48 5.88 0.11
C GLN A 168 14.99 5.54 -1.29
N THR A 169 14.06 5.39 -2.23
CA THR A 169 14.36 5.07 -3.63
C THR A 169 13.78 6.14 -4.55
N LEU A 170 14.57 6.52 -5.56
CA LEU A 170 14.21 7.55 -6.53
C LEU A 170 13.96 6.93 -7.91
N VAL A 171 12.91 7.41 -8.58
CA VAL A 171 12.51 7.01 -9.92
C VAL A 171 12.15 8.24 -10.76
N TRP A 172 12.43 8.20 -12.06
CA TRP A 172 12.03 9.29 -12.96
C TRP A 172 10.51 9.42 -13.00
N ALA A 173 10.02 10.65 -12.84
CA ALA A 173 8.61 10.93 -13.09
C ALA A 173 8.31 10.79 -14.60
N PRO A 174 7.14 10.26 -14.99
CA PRO A 174 6.77 10.18 -16.40
C PRO A 174 6.83 11.54 -17.10
N GLY A 175 7.34 11.54 -18.35
CA GLY A 175 7.60 12.76 -19.13
C GLY A 175 8.81 13.58 -18.66
N GLN A 176 9.69 13.04 -17.80
CA GLN A 176 10.97 13.68 -17.41
C GLN A 176 12.19 12.98 -17.98
N ALA A 177 12.02 11.78 -18.49
CA ALA A 177 12.99 10.99 -19.24
C ALA A 177 12.24 10.22 -20.34
N ASP A 178 12.97 9.47 -21.15
CA ASP A 178 12.36 8.56 -22.13
C ASP A 178 11.44 7.53 -21.44
N ASP A 179 10.30 7.22 -22.05
CA ASP A 179 9.30 6.34 -21.44
C ASP A 179 9.85 4.93 -21.17
N GLU A 180 10.72 4.41 -22.04
CA GLU A 180 11.35 3.10 -21.82
C GLU A 180 12.23 3.13 -20.57
N GLU A 181 12.97 4.22 -20.37
CA GLU A 181 13.82 4.42 -19.19
C GLU A 181 12.99 4.58 -17.90
N VAL A 182 11.90 5.36 -17.95
CA VAL A 182 10.96 5.53 -16.84
C VAL A 182 10.36 4.18 -16.43
N HIS A 183 9.87 3.40 -17.40
CA HIS A 183 9.27 2.10 -17.16
C HIS A 183 10.30 1.09 -16.65
N ARG A 184 11.49 1.02 -17.27
CA ARG A 184 12.60 0.15 -16.85
C ARG A 184 12.98 0.42 -15.40
N ARG A 185 13.22 1.69 -15.05
CA ARG A 185 13.59 2.07 -13.69
C ARG A 185 12.46 1.77 -12.69
N GLY A 186 11.21 2.01 -13.05
CA GLY A 186 10.05 1.62 -12.23
C GLY A 186 10.00 0.12 -11.97
N HIS A 187 10.16 -0.70 -13.01
CA HIS A 187 10.18 -2.16 -12.92
C HIS A 187 11.35 -2.67 -12.08
N GLU A 188 12.54 -2.08 -12.19
CA GLU A 188 13.69 -2.46 -11.36
C GLU A 188 13.40 -2.28 -9.87
N VAL A 189 12.86 -1.13 -9.49
CA VAL A 189 12.52 -0.83 -8.09
C VAL A 189 11.43 -1.78 -7.59
N TYR A 190 10.35 -1.93 -8.35
CA TYR A 190 9.23 -2.78 -7.96
C TYR A 190 9.63 -4.27 -7.90
N SER A 191 10.40 -4.76 -8.86
CA SER A 191 10.90 -6.14 -8.88
C SER A 191 11.89 -6.40 -7.75
N SER A 192 12.76 -5.43 -7.45
CA SER A 192 13.69 -5.51 -6.31
C SER A 192 12.92 -5.59 -5.01
N PHE A 193 11.89 -4.77 -4.83
CA PHE A 193 10.98 -4.86 -3.68
C PHE A 193 10.31 -6.24 -3.61
N GLN A 194 9.77 -6.75 -4.72
CA GLN A 194 9.12 -8.07 -4.76
C GLN A 194 10.08 -9.21 -4.40
N ALA A 195 11.34 -9.12 -4.81
CA ALA A 195 12.37 -10.14 -4.57
C ALA A 195 12.90 -10.19 -3.13
N VAL A 196 12.72 -9.13 -2.33
CA VAL A 196 13.14 -9.15 -0.91
C VAL A 196 12.20 -10.03 -0.11
N ASP A 197 12.68 -11.06 0.57
CA ASP A 197 11.80 -11.90 1.37
C ASP A 197 11.43 -11.28 2.73
N GLY A 198 10.35 -11.75 3.32
CA GLY A 198 9.90 -11.37 4.66
C GLY A 198 9.05 -10.10 4.74
N ASP A 199 8.85 -9.67 5.99
CA ASP A 199 7.99 -8.55 6.38
C ASP A 199 8.47 -7.18 5.87
N LYS A 200 7.75 -6.61 4.90
CA LYS A 200 8.19 -5.44 4.14
C LYS A 200 7.05 -4.53 3.68
N ALA A 201 7.36 -3.25 3.50
CA ALA A 201 6.48 -2.26 2.90
C ALA A 201 7.17 -1.49 1.77
N LEU A 202 6.42 -1.25 0.70
CA LEU A 202 6.73 -0.25 -0.32
C LEU A 202 5.69 0.86 -0.29
N ILE A 203 6.13 2.09 -0.02
CA ILE A 203 5.27 3.27 0.00
C ILE A 203 5.64 4.14 -1.20
N SER A 204 4.77 4.20 -2.20
CA SER A 204 4.95 5.00 -3.41
C SER A 204 4.20 6.32 -3.30
N LEU A 205 4.94 7.43 -3.29
CA LEU A 205 4.39 8.77 -3.08
C LEU A 205 4.08 9.47 -4.40
N GLY A 206 2.95 10.17 -4.44
CA GLY A 206 2.54 11.01 -5.55
C GLY A 206 1.35 10.43 -6.32
N SER A 207 1.42 10.44 -7.65
CA SER A 207 0.41 9.81 -8.52
C SER A 207 1.11 9.15 -9.71
N ILE A 208 0.36 8.46 -10.56
CA ILE A 208 0.89 7.89 -11.81
C ILE A 208 1.59 8.93 -12.72
N ARG A 209 1.35 10.24 -12.53
CA ARG A 209 2.06 11.31 -13.27
C ARG A 209 3.39 11.74 -12.67
N SER A 210 3.74 11.23 -11.49
CA SER A 210 4.97 11.59 -10.80
C SER A 210 5.79 10.38 -10.37
N ASN A 211 5.20 9.20 -10.26
CA ASN A 211 5.91 8.00 -9.84
C ASN A 211 5.33 6.78 -10.57
N PRO A 212 6.09 6.13 -11.49
CA PRO A 212 5.62 4.99 -12.27
C PRO A 212 5.40 3.73 -11.42
N VAL A 213 6.03 3.63 -10.24
CA VAL A 213 5.88 2.47 -9.34
C VAL A 213 4.47 2.36 -8.76
N ILE A 214 3.75 3.49 -8.69
CA ILE A 214 2.34 3.51 -8.28
C ILE A 214 1.49 2.65 -9.22
N GLU A 215 1.70 2.78 -10.51
CA GLU A 215 0.95 2.02 -11.51
C GLU A 215 1.31 0.53 -11.45
N LEU A 216 2.59 0.21 -11.22
CA LEU A 216 3.03 -1.18 -11.02
C LEU A 216 2.35 -1.85 -9.83
N GLY A 217 2.27 -1.15 -8.68
CA GLY A 217 1.57 -1.65 -7.50
C GLY A 217 0.07 -1.85 -7.74
N LEU A 218 -0.59 -0.89 -8.42
CA LEU A 218 -2.01 -1.02 -8.76
C LEU A 218 -2.26 -2.15 -9.77
N ALA A 219 -1.41 -2.26 -10.79
CA ALA A 219 -1.52 -3.28 -11.81
C ALA A 219 -1.34 -4.70 -11.23
N SER A 220 -0.36 -4.86 -10.34
CA SER A 220 -0.14 -6.10 -9.58
C SER A 220 -1.35 -6.46 -8.71
N ALA A 221 -1.89 -5.48 -7.98
CA ALA A 221 -3.02 -5.69 -7.07
C ALA A 221 -4.32 -6.13 -7.79
N PHE A 222 -4.56 -5.63 -8.99
CA PHE A 222 -5.77 -5.88 -9.77
C PHE A 222 -5.53 -6.75 -11.01
N ASN A 223 -4.40 -7.47 -11.06
CA ASN A 223 -4.07 -8.44 -12.09
C ASN A 223 -4.22 -7.88 -13.53
N THR A 224 -3.65 -6.72 -13.80
CA THR A 224 -3.62 -6.09 -15.13
C THR A 224 -2.19 -5.78 -15.55
N GLU A 225 -2.01 -5.51 -16.84
CA GLU A 225 -0.74 -5.03 -17.37
C GLU A 225 -0.59 -3.51 -17.09
N PRO A 226 0.56 -3.07 -16.53
CA PRO A 226 0.85 -1.66 -16.28
C PRO A 226 1.23 -0.94 -17.59
N PHE A 227 1.09 0.39 -17.61
CA PHE A 227 1.50 1.28 -18.70
C PHE A 227 0.75 1.07 -20.02
N ILE A 228 -0.41 0.40 -19.97
CA ILE A 228 -1.28 0.17 -21.13
C ILE A 228 -2.56 0.97 -20.97
N SER A 229 -2.85 1.84 -21.94
CA SER A 229 -4.07 2.64 -21.94
C SER A 229 -5.31 1.75 -21.99
N GLN A 230 -6.28 2.06 -21.12
CA GLN A 230 -7.62 1.46 -21.12
C GLN A 230 -8.70 2.44 -21.60
N ASP A 231 -8.31 3.49 -22.31
CA ASP A 231 -9.25 4.49 -22.81
C ASP A 231 -10.20 3.94 -23.88
N GLU A 232 -9.76 2.90 -24.59
CA GLU A 232 -10.50 2.26 -25.69
C GLU A 232 -11.35 1.04 -25.26
N VAL A 233 -11.55 0.83 -23.97
CA VAL A 233 -12.53 -0.18 -23.51
C VAL A 233 -13.95 0.24 -23.92
N GLU A 234 -14.85 -0.72 -24.16
CA GLU A 234 -16.20 -0.43 -24.66
C GLU A 234 -17.08 0.24 -23.59
N ASP A 235 -16.96 -0.25 -22.35
CA ASP A 235 -17.74 0.23 -21.20
C ASP A 235 -16.84 0.50 -19.99
N PRO A 236 -17.12 1.52 -19.15
CA PRO A 236 -16.34 1.78 -17.94
C PRO A 236 -16.25 0.58 -16.98
N SER A 237 -17.24 -0.31 -17.01
CA SER A 237 -17.25 -1.55 -16.23
C SER A 237 -16.16 -2.54 -16.67
N GLN A 238 -15.51 -2.35 -17.81
CA GLN A 238 -14.44 -3.21 -18.31
C GLN A 238 -13.04 -2.77 -17.87
N ARG A 239 -12.89 -1.60 -17.25
CA ARG A 239 -11.59 -1.18 -16.71
C ARG A 239 -11.13 -2.15 -15.62
N ALA A 240 -9.83 -2.44 -15.58
CA ALA A 240 -9.29 -3.41 -14.64
C ALA A 240 -9.23 -2.90 -13.19
N ILE A 241 -9.06 -1.58 -13.02
CA ILE A 241 -8.81 -0.95 -11.71
C ILE A 241 -10.01 -0.07 -11.34
N PRO A 242 -10.51 -0.09 -10.09
CA PRO A 242 -11.73 0.62 -9.68
C PRO A 242 -11.48 2.11 -9.34
N ILE A 243 -10.31 2.64 -9.73
CA ILE A 243 -9.91 4.05 -9.63
C ILE A 243 -9.32 4.48 -10.95
N TYR A 244 -9.60 5.71 -11.36
CA TYR A 244 -9.14 6.28 -12.62
C TYR A 244 -8.74 7.75 -12.45
N LEU A 245 -7.53 8.11 -12.86
CA LEU A 245 -7.05 9.48 -12.86
C LEU A 245 -7.34 10.13 -14.22
N ARG A 246 -8.31 11.05 -14.27
CA ARG A 246 -8.55 11.88 -15.45
C ARG A 246 -7.51 12.99 -15.53
N HIS A 247 -6.72 13.00 -16.60
CA HIS A 247 -5.72 14.04 -16.84
C HIS A 247 -6.35 15.43 -17.06
N ARG A 248 -5.52 16.47 -16.96
CA ARG A 248 -5.90 17.83 -17.40
C ARG A 248 -5.54 17.94 -18.88
N GLU A 249 -6.20 18.81 -19.64
CA GLU A 249 -5.86 19.01 -21.06
C GLU A 249 -4.38 19.30 -21.30
N LYS A 250 -3.76 20.13 -20.45
CA LYS A 250 -2.31 20.44 -20.51
C LYS A 250 -1.37 19.25 -20.26
N ASN A 251 -1.92 18.11 -19.91
CA ASN A 251 -1.23 16.87 -19.56
C ASN A 251 -1.53 15.77 -20.60
N ALA A 252 -2.03 16.08 -21.80
CA ALA A 252 -2.42 15.08 -22.81
C ALA A 252 -1.25 14.24 -23.39
N GLN A 253 -0.01 14.45 -22.93
CA GLN A 253 1.20 13.73 -23.39
C GLN A 253 1.76 12.72 -22.37
N PHE A 254 1.03 12.39 -21.30
CA PHE A 254 1.48 11.32 -20.40
C PHE A 254 1.40 9.95 -21.11
N PRO A 255 2.33 9.02 -20.81
CA PRO A 255 2.30 7.68 -21.40
C PRO A 255 1.00 6.95 -21.04
N GLY A 256 0.69 5.92 -21.82
CA GLY A 256 -0.49 5.08 -21.60
C GLY A 256 -0.53 4.53 -20.17
N SER A 257 -1.74 4.44 -19.60
CA SER A 257 -1.91 4.00 -18.21
C SER A 257 -3.14 3.12 -18.03
N CYS A 258 -3.00 2.07 -17.22
CA CYS A 258 -4.12 1.18 -16.87
C CYS A 258 -5.07 1.81 -15.84
N CYS A 259 -4.69 2.91 -15.20
CA CYS A 259 -5.48 3.60 -14.18
C CYS A 259 -5.53 5.13 -14.35
N GLY A 260 -5.24 5.63 -15.54
CA GLY A 260 -5.41 7.03 -15.92
C GLY A 260 -5.51 7.19 -17.43
N GLY A 261 -5.84 8.41 -17.87
CA GLY A 261 -6.00 8.71 -19.29
C GLY A 261 -6.91 9.90 -19.57
N ASP A 262 -7.50 9.88 -20.77
CA ASP A 262 -8.41 10.90 -21.27
C ASP A 262 -9.89 10.54 -21.20
N GLN A 263 -10.26 9.26 -21.30
CA GLN A 263 -11.65 8.82 -21.23
C GLN A 263 -11.79 7.53 -20.43
N LEU A 264 -12.94 7.34 -19.77
CA LEU A 264 -13.21 6.13 -18.99
C LEU A 264 -13.49 4.91 -19.90
N SER A 265 -14.00 5.15 -21.10
CA SER A 265 -14.30 4.17 -22.16
C SER A 265 -14.64 4.91 -23.44
N LYS A 266 -14.83 4.19 -24.55
CA LYS A 266 -15.38 4.73 -25.81
C LYS A 266 -16.75 5.38 -25.64
N SER A 267 -17.56 4.86 -24.73
CA SER A 267 -18.93 5.34 -24.48
C SER A 267 -19.01 6.44 -23.43
N TYR A 268 -17.92 6.71 -22.69
CA TYR A 268 -17.89 7.71 -21.62
C TYR A 268 -16.53 8.42 -21.50
N ALA A 269 -16.51 9.67 -21.97
CA ALA A 269 -15.37 10.58 -21.88
C ALA A 269 -15.64 11.70 -20.86
N PRO A 270 -15.29 11.52 -19.57
CA PRO A 270 -15.46 12.57 -18.58
C PRO A 270 -14.57 13.79 -18.86
N GLU A 271 -15.18 14.99 -18.85
CA GLU A 271 -14.48 16.27 -19.02
C GLU A 271 -13.80 16.76 -17.73
N THR A 272 -14.32 16.37 -16.57
CA THR A 272 -13.86 16.93 -15.29
C THR A 272 -12.55 16.27 -14.85
N PRO A 273 -11.43 17.00 -14.70
CA PRO A 273 -10.20 16.44 -14.16
C PRO A 273 -10.37 16.02 -12.69
N GLY A 274 -9.75 14.91 -12.30
CA GLY A 274 -9.82 14.43 -10.92
C GLY A 274 -9.57 12.93 -10.77
N PHE A 275 -9.92 12.39 -9.61
CA PHE A 275 -9.95 10.96 -9.34
C PHE A 275 -11.38 10.44 -9.46
N TYR A 276 -11.60 9.59 -10.44
CA TYR A 276 -12.81 8.82 -10.59
C TYR A 276 -12.69 7.49 -9.84
N TYR A 277 -13.80 7.01 -9.32
CA TYR A 277 -13.87 5.76 -8.58
C TYR A 277 -15.18 5.05 -8.89
N GLU A 278 -15.13 3.73 -8.93
CA GLU A 278 -16.31 2.91 -9.15
C GLU A 278 -17.15 2.82 -7.86
N LYS A 279 -18.47 2.91 -8.01
CA LYS A 279 -19.45 2.78 -6.93
C LYS A 279 -20.05 1.38 -6.87
N GLU A 280 -20.86 1.12 -5.86
CA GLU A 280 -21.55 -0.16 -5.66
C GLU A 280 -22.29 -0.65 -6.92
N ASP A 281 -23.01 0.25 -7.60
CA ASP A 281 -23.85 -0.03 -8.78
C ASP A 281 -23.07 -0.14 -10.10
N GLY A 282 -21.75 0.00 -10.08
CA GLY A 282 -20.90 0.00 -11.28
C GLY A 282 -20.80 1.36 -11.97
N SER A 283 -21.55 2.37 -11.52
CA SER A 283 -21.37 3.76 -11.98
C SER A 283 -20.09 4.37 -11.41
N TRP A 284 -19.59 5.43 -12.05
CA TRP A 284 -18.36 6.10 -11.64
C TRP A 284 -18.65 7.44 -10.96
N GLY A 285 -18.14 7.61 -9.74
CA GLY A 285 -18.09 8.89 -9.04
C GLY A 285 -16.84 9.69 -9.38
N CYS A 286 -16.82 10.98 -9.06
CA CYS A 286 -15.68 11.86 -9.30
C CYS A 286 -15.36 12.69 -8.06
N CYS A 287 -14.13 12.58 -7.58
CA CYS A 287 -13.47 13.60 -6.74
C CYS A 287 -12.78 14.57 -7.69
N LYS A 288 -13.45 15.68 -7.96
CA LYS A 288 -13.04 16.66 -8.96
C LYS A 288 -11.89 17.53 -8.47
N TRP A 289 -11.10 17.99 -9.43
CA TRP A 289 -10.10 19.02 -9.26
C TRP A 289 -10.54 20.29 -9.96
N ASP A 290 -10.33 21.43 -9.29
CA ASP A 290 -10.27 22.73 -9.95
C ASP A 290 -9.21 23.61 -9.29
N GLU A 291 -8.87 24.71 -9.95
CA GLU A 291 -7.78 25.59 -9.51
C GLU A 291 -8.05 26.28 -8.17
N THR A 292 -9.32 26.47 -7.79
CA THR A 292 -9.72 27.39 -6.73
C THR A 292 -10.41 26.73 -5.54
N THR A 293 -11.20 25.69 -5.76
CA THR A 293 -12.18 25.20 -4.80
C THR A 293 -11.93 23.75 -4.40
N TYR A 294 -11.66 22.87 -5.37
CA TYR A 294 -11.60 21.44 -5.13
C TYR A 294 -10.21 20.86 -5.39
N GLU A 295 -9.69 20.12 -4.40
CA GLU A 295 -8.46 19.34 -4.52
C GLU A 295 -8.75 17.88 -4.19
N PRO A 296 -8.51 16.93 -5.11
CA PRO A 296 -8.67 15.54 -4.81
C PRO A 296 -7.32 14.87 -4.50
N ALA A 297 -7.38 13.81 -3.69
CA ALA A 297 -6.26 12.93 -3.36
C ALA A 297 -6.73 11.48 -3.31
N TYR A 298 -5.80 10.55 -3.17
CA TYR A 298 -6.11 9.13 -2.99
C TYR A 298 -5.12 8.49 -2.03
N LEU A 299 -5.56 7.39 -1.44
CA LEU A 299 -4.75 6.48 -0.63
C LEU A 299 -5.25 5.07 -0.87
N ILE A 300 -4.38 4.22 -1.40
CA ILE A 300 -4.63 2.80 -1.60
C ILE A 300 -3.52 2.02 -0.93
N TYR A 301 -3.86 1.00 -0.18
CA TYR A 301 -2.89 0.00 0.29
C TYR A 301 -3.41 -1.41 0.07
N VAL A 302 -2.48 -2.31 -0.19
CA VAL A 302 -2.71 -3.74 -0.40
C VAL A 302 -1.77 -4.49 0.53
N TYR A 303 -2.34 -5.19 1.49
CA TYR A 303 -1.61 -5.95 2.48
C TYR A 303 -1.87 -7.45 2.31
N HIS A 304 -0.82 -8.19 1.97
CA HIS A 304 -0.84 -9.64 1.89
C HIS A 304 -0.38 -10.21 3.23
N GLU A 305 -1.35 -10.60 4.06
CA GLU A 305 -1.12 -10.93 5.47
C GLU A 305 -0.15 -12.09 5.65
N SER A 306 -0.29 -13.14 4.84
CA SER A 306 0.50 -14.36 4.96
C SER A 306 1.97 -14.18 4.53
N GLN A 307 2.26 -13.09 3.81
CA GLN A 307 3.59 -12.74 3.32
C GLN A 307 4.22 -11.58 4.10
N GLY A 308 3.47 -10.90 4.97
CA GLY A 308 3.92 -9.66 5.58
C GLY A 308 4.22 -8.55 4.57
N ARG A 309 3.65 -8.61 3.35
CA ARG A 309 3.93 -7.68 2.25
C ARG A 309 2.88 -6.59 2.18
N LEU A 310 3.30 -5.34 2.31
CA LEU A 310 2.45 -4.15 2.19
C LEU A 310 2.89 -3.29 0.99
N GLU A 311 1.94 -2.95 0.13
CA GLU A 311 2.10 -1.96 -0.93
C GLU A 311 1.17 -0.80 -0.64
N MET A 312 1.68 0.43 -0.61
CA MET A 312 0.90 1.62 -0.33
C MET A 312 1.18 2.68 -1.39
N MET A 313 0.13 3.20 -2.01
CA MET A 313 0.18 4.21 -3.05
C MET A 313 -0.70 5.38 -2.62
N LEU A 314 -0.11 6.57 -2.49
CA LEU A 314 -0.82 7.72 -1.97
C LEU A 314 -0.26 9.05 -2.44
N GLY A 315 -1.16 10.00 -2.67
CA GLY A 315 -0.81 11.36 -3.03
C GLY A 315 -1.99 12.16 -3.53
N GLY A 316 -1.73 13.45 -3.78
CA GLY A 316 -2.72 14.36 -4.33
C GLY A 316 -2.73 14.38 -5.85
N TYR A 317 -3.84 14.87 -6.40
CA TYR A 317 -3.92 15.24 -7.81
C TYR A 317 -3.05 16.48 -8.14
N SER A 318 -2.64 17.22 -7.13
CA SER A 318 -1.68 18.32 -7.24
C SER A 318 -0.79 18.35 -6.00
N GLY A 319 0.31 19.11 -6.04
CA GLY A 319 1.13 19.34 -4.85
C GLY A 319 0.38 20.03 -3.70
N ARG A 320 -0.76 20.69 -3.96
CA ARG A 320 -1.67 21.20 -2.92
C ARG A 320 -2.48 20.06 -2.29
N GLY A 321 -3.05 19.18 -3.11
CA GLY A 321 -3.72 17.96 -2.66
C GLY A 321 -2.81 17.04 -1.84
N THR A 322 -1.55 16.87 -2.25
CA THR A 322 -0.56 16.04 -1.53
C THR A 322 -0.26 16.60 -0.14
N ARG A 323 -0.14 17.93 0.00
CA ARG A 323 0.06 18.59 1.31
C ARG A 323 -1.16 18.45 2.22
N LEU A 324 -2.37 18.56 1.65
CA LEU A 324 -3.61 18.33 2.38
C LEU A 324 -3.71 16.88 2.87
N LEU A 325 -3.31 15.90 2.05
CA LEU A 325 -3.23 14.50 2.44
C LEU A 325 -2.25 14.29 3.60
N ALA A 326 -1.08 14.91 3.56
CA ALA A 326 -0.11 14.85 4.65
C ALA A 326 -0.72 15.34 5.99
N LYS A 327 -1.49 16.42 5.96
CA LYS A 327 -2.23 16.95 7.12
C LYS A 327 -3.39 16.05 7.56
N THR A 328 -4.08 15.41 6.62
CA THR A 328 -5.14 14.44 6.96
C THR A 328 -4.55 13.22 7.66
N LEU A 329 -3.44 12.66 7.17
CA LEU A 329 -2.75 11.54 7.82
C LEU A 329 -2.28 11.89 9.24
N SER A 330 -1.79 13.11 9.46
CA SER A 330 -1.31 13.52 10.78
C SER A 330 -2.42 13.69 11.81
N SER A 331 -3.67 13.93 11.38
CA SER A 331 -4.77 14.30 12.28
C SER A 331 -5.91 13.27 12.35
N ARG A 332 -6.15 12.54 11.27
CA ARG A 332 -7.28 11.61 11.09
C ARG A 332 -6.84 10.31 10.36
N PRO A 333 -5.72 9.66 10.78
CA PRO A 333 -5.21 8.46 10.11
C PRO A 333 -6.20 7.28 10.17
N GLU A 334 -6.96 7.19 11.27
CA GLU A 334 -7.91 6.10 11.52
C GLU A 334 -9.09 6.09 10.55
N GLU A 335 -9.30 7.13 9.75
CA GLU A 335 -10.33 7.10 8.70
C GLU A 335 -9.90 6.34 7.44
N PHE A 336 -8.63 5.93 7.38
CA PHE A 336 -8.10 5.00 6.37
C PHE A 336 -8.05 3.55 6.89
N TRP A 337 -8.78 3.28 7.98
CA TRP A 337 -8.88 1.98 8.63
C TRP A 337 -10.31 1.77 9.18
N PRO A 338 -10.85 0.53 9.25
CA PRO A 338 -10.32 -0.74 8.72
C PRO A 338 -10.26 -0.77 7.18
N PRO A 339 -9.57 -1.75 6.55
CA PRO A 339 -9.57 -1.92 5.10
C PRO A 339 -10.98 -2.06 4.54
N VAL A 340 -11.19 -1.57 3.32
CA VAL A 340 -12.51 -1.63 2.64
C VAL A 340 -12.83 -3.04 2.16
N TYR A 341 -11.81 -3.86 1.89
CA TYR A 341 -11.97 -5.25 1.46
C TYR A 341 -11.02 -6.16 2.23
N THR A 342 -11.50 -7.35 2.60
CA THR A 342 -10.70 -8.42 3.17
C THR A 342 -11.15 -9.74 2.56
N GLY A 343 -10.25 -10.44 1.89
CA GLY A 343 -10.54 -11.70 1.23
C GLY A 343 -9.27 -12.36 0.70
N ASN A 344 -9.26 -13.70 0.69
CA ASN A 344 -8.16 -14.52 0.16
C ASN A 344 -6.76 -14.13 0.71
N GLY A 345 -6.66 -13.87 2.02
CA GLY A 345 -5.40 -13.45 2.68
C GLY A 345 -4.90 -12.06 2.30
N THR A 346 -5.73 -11.26 1.62
CA THR A 346 -5.41 -9.90 1.19
C THR A 346 -6.38 -8.90 1.82
N GLN A 347 -5.83 -7.83 2.38
CA GLN A 347 -6.58 -6.67 2.84
C GLN A 347 -6.31 -5.50 1.90
N ILE A 348 -7.36 -4.80 1.48
CA ILE A 348 -7.24 -3.61 0.63
C ILE A 348 -7.95 -2.46 1.31
N GLY A 349 -7.20 -1.40 1.60
CA GLY A 349 -7.78 -0.08 1.86
C GLY A 349 -7.73 0.74 0.59
N ALA A 350 -8.86 1.29 0.15
CA ALA A 350 -8.92 2.09 -1.06
C ALA A 350 -9.83 3.29 -0.84
N TYR A 351 -9.24 4.48 -0.85
CA TYR A 351 -9.91 5.72 -0.50
C TYR A 351 -9.57 6.80 -1.52
N VAL A 352 -10.60 7.51 -1.96
CA VAL A 352 -10.44 8.79 -2.64
C VAL A 352 -10.90 9.91 -1.71
N ILE A 353 -10.19 11.02 -1.73
CA ILE A 353 -10.42 12.14 -0.82
C ILE A 353 -10.77 13.36 -1.64
N GLN A 354 -11.85 14.04 -1.28
CA GLN A 354 -12.19 15.36 -1.79
C GLN A 354 -11.91 16.40 -0.70
N TYR A 355 -11.04 17.34 -1.00
CA TYR A 355 -10.87 18.57 -0.23
C TYR A 355 -11.66 19.69 -0.89
N GLU A 356 -12.40 20.43 -0.08
CA GLU A 356 -13.05 21.70 -0.46
C GLU A 356 -12.36 22.84 0.28
N LEU A 357 -11.67 23.70 -0.47
CA LEU A 357 -10.87 24.79 0.04
C LEU A 357 -11.78 25.90 0.56
N LYS A 358 -11.53 26.36 1.79
CA LYS A 358 -12.18 27.56 2.30
C LYS A 358 -11.60 28.77 1.57
N LYS A 359 -12.46 29.73 1.18
CA LYS A 359 -12.02 31.00 0.57
C LYS A 359 -10.96 31.67 1.45
N GLN A 360 -9.71 31.67 1.01
CA GLN A 360 -8.63 32.37 1.71
C GLN A 360 -8.69 33.86 1.37
N LYS A 361 -8.59 34.73 2.39
CA LYS A 361 -8.31 36.15 2.17
C LYS A 361 -6.91 36.24 1.56
N LYS A 362 -6.77 36.91 0.41
CA LYS A 362 -5.50 37.12 -0.31
C LYS A 362 -4.43 37.68 0.65
N ALA A 363 -3.54 36.82 1.14
CA ALA A 363 -2.14 37.09 1.48
C ALA A 363 -1.62 36.01 2.44
N ARG A 364 -0.77 35.10 1.95
CA ARG A 364 0.51 34.75 2.57
C ARG A 364 1.29 33.76 1.70
N SER A 365 2.60 33.97 1.71
CA SER A 365 3.69 33.17 1.13
C SER A 365 3.36 31.72 0.77
N VAL A 366 3.81 31.29 -0.42
CA VAL A 366 3.79 29.90 -0.93
C VAL A 366 4.41 28.89 0.06
N LEU A 367 5.26 29.36 0.98
CA LEU A 367 5.95 28.55 1.99
C LEU A 367 5.17 28.41 3.30
N VAL A 368 4.10 29.19 3.52
CA VAL A 368 3.25 29.14 4.73
C VAL A 368 1.84 28.75 4.30
N ALA A 369 1.67 27.49 3.93
CA ALA A 369 0.44 27.03 3.33
C ALA A 369 -0.38 26.16 4.30
N ASP A 370 -0.86 26.78 5.38
CA ASP A 370 -1.95 26.25 6.19
C ASP A 370 -3.25 26.29 5.38
N TYR A 371 -3.37 25.40 4.40
CA TYR A 371 -4.63 25.19 3.71
C TYR A 371 -5.65 24.65 4.73
N SER A 372 -6.75 25.37 4.89
CA SER A 372 -7.92 24.91 5.61
C SER A 372 -8.91 24.42 4.57
N ALA A 373 -9.22 23.13 4.63
CA ALA A 373 -10.17 22.50 3.73
C ALA A 373 -11.16 21.66 4.53
N THR A 374 -12.41 21.66 4.09
CA THR A 374 -13.34 20.60 4.49
C THR A 374 -12.88 19.33 3.79
N THR A 375 -12.79 18.23 4.54
CA THR A 375 -12.25 16.95 4.03
C THR A 375 -13.37 15.93 3.99
N LYS A 376 -13.60 15.33 2.82
CA LYS A 376 -14.49 14.19 2.63
C LYS A 376 -13.66 13.00 2.16
N ILE A 377 -13.50 12.00 3.02
CA ILE A 377 -12.86 10.71 2.69
C ILE A 377 -13.96 9.78 2.18
N ILE A 378 -13.75 9.14 1.04
CA ILE A 378 -14.71 8.29 0.38
C ILE A 378 -14.07 6.91 0.18
N PRO A 379 -14.46 5.88 0.95
CA PRO A 379 -14.02 4.52 0.69
C PRO A 379 -14.61 4.04 -0.65
N ILE A 380 -13.79 3.37 -1.46
CA ILE A 380 -14.29 2.66 -2.64
C ILE A 380 -15.11 1.46 -2.16
N ASP A 381 -16.26 1.23 -2.81
CA ASP A 381 -17.19 0.21 -2.36
C ASP A 381 -16.56 -1.20 -2.41
N PRO A 382 -16.75 -2.05 -1.38
CA PRO A 382 -16.17 -3.39 -1.35
C PRO A 382 -16.58 -4.26 -2.55
N LYS A 383 -17.80 -4.08 -3.09
CA LYS A 383 -18.27 -4.80 -4.29
C LYS A 383 -17.52 -4.36 -5.53
N ALA A 384 -17.15 -3.08 -5.64
CA ALA A 384 -16.32 -2.59 -6.73
C ALA A 384 -14.93 -3.22 -6.69
N ILE A 385 -14.30 -3.28 -5.51
CA ILE A 385 -13.01 -3.98 -5.33
C ILE A 385 -13.14 -5.46 -5.70
N GLN A 386 -14.16 -6.15 -5.17
CA GLN A 386 -14.38 -7.57 -5.42
C GLN A 386 -14.57 -7.87 -6.92
N ARG A 387 -15.33 -7.04 -7.65
CA ARG A 387 -15.51 -7.20 -9.10
C ARG A 387 -14.19 -7.21 -9.88
N ARG A 388 -13.16 -6.51 -9.39
CA ARG A 388 -11.84 -6.42 -10.05
C ARG A 388 -10.88 -7.54 -9.68
N LEU A 389 -11.09 -8.19 -8.53
CA LEU A 389 -10.25 -9.30 -8.08
C LEU A 389 -10.68 -10.66 -8.63
N THR A 390 -11.91 -10.78 -9.13
CA THR A 390 -12.50 -12.04 -9.61
C THR A 390 -12.40 -12.27 -11.13
N VAL A 391 -11.74 -11.36 -11.87
CA VAL A 391 -11.64 -11.39 -13.34
C VAL A 391 -10.44 -12.20 -13.80
#